data_AF-A0A4Y4F0H9-F1
#
_entry.id   AF-A0A4Y4F0H9-F1
#
_cell.length_a   1.000
_cell.length_b   1.000
_cell.length_c   1.000
_cell.angle_alpha   90.00
_cell.angle_beta   90.00
_cell.angle_gamma   90.00
#
_symmetry.space_group_name_H-M   'P 1'
#
loop_
_entity.id
_entity.type
_entity.pdbx_description
1 polymer ?
#
loop_
_entity_poly.entity_id
_entity_poly.type
_entity_poly.pdbx_seq_one_letter_code
_entity_poly.pdbx_strand_id
1 'polypeptide(L)'
;MPGNVFRAPYPNPLHGISEEHSLDAIRTLFKTDIPASQTAAMVIEPVQGEGGFYANTIRILVPLTVEQEVLNEGLDIIEQALHTIA
;
A
#
# COMPACT_ATOMS: atom_id res chain seq x y z
N MET A 1 -3.64 -19.52 8.39
CA MET A 1 -2.57 -18.50 8.32
C MET A 1 -2.70 -17.61 9.56
N PRO A 2 -1.60 -17.10 10.15
CA PRO A 2 -1.67 -16.18 11.29
C PRO A 2 -2.50 -14.95 10.88
N GLY A 3 -3.28 -14.42 11.83
CA GLY A 3 -4.45 -13.58 11.56
C GLY A 3 -4.23 -12.27 10.79
N ASN A 4 -5.29 -11.85 10.11
CA ASN A 4 -5.54 -10.52 9.53
C ASN A 4 -4.60 -10.02 8.43
N VAL A 5 -3.81 -10.88 7.79
CA VAL A 5 -3.02 -10.52 6.59
C VAL A 5 -3.74 -11.01 5.34
N PHE A 6 -4.18 -10.08 4.49
CA PHE A 6 -4.89 -10.36 3.25
C PHE A 6 -4.06 -9.93 2.03
N ARG A 7 -4.20 -10.65 0.92
CA ARG A 7 -3.44 -10.41 -0.31
C ARG A 7 -4.40 -10.13 -1.46
N ALA A 8 -4.08 -9.10 -2.23
CA ALA A 8 -4.75 -8.80 -3.49
C ALA A 8 -3.72 -8.88 -4.64
N PRO A 9 -4.13 -9.25 -5.85
CA PRO A 9 -3.27 -9.18 -7.03
C PRO A 9 -2.76 -7.76 -7.25
N TYR A 10 -1.48 -7.66 -7.65
CA TYR A 10 -0.85 -6.40 -8.04
C TYR A 10 -0.96 -6.20 -9.56
N PRO A 11 -1.16 -4.97 -10.06
CA PRO A 11 -1.20 -4.70 -11.49
C PRO A 11 0.11 -5.14 -12.15
N ASN A 12 0.02 -6.14 -13.01
CA ASN A 12 1.19 -6.70 -13.68
C ASN A 12 0.80 -7.10 -15.12
N PRO A 13 1.03 -6.20 -16.10
CA PRO A 13 0.72 -6.46 -17.51
C PRO A 13 1.41 -7.70 -18.08
N LEU A 14 2.61 -8.05 -17.58
CA LEU A 14 3.34 -9.25 -18.02
C LEU A 14 2.64 -10.55 -17.61
N HIS A 15 1.82 -10.50 -16.57
CA HIS A 15 0.99 -11.61 -16.09
C HIS A 15 -0.50 -11.42 -16.44
N GLY A 16 -0.83 -10.45 -17.30
CA GLY A 16 -2.21 -10.19 -17.72
C GLY A 16 -3.11 -9.59 -16.64
N ILE A 17 -2.54 -9.03 -15.56
CA ILE A 17 -3.30 -8.39 -14.49
C ILE A 17 -3.35 -6.89 -14.77
N SER A 18 -4.53 -6.38 -15.12
CA SER A 18 -4.77 -4.95 -15.27
C SER A 18 -4.88 -4.25 -13.92
N GLU A 19 -4.74 -2.93 -13.94
CA GLU A 19 -5.01 -2.07 -12.79
C GLU A 19 -6.46 -2.22 -12.30
N GLU A 20 -7.41 -2.25 -13.24
CA GLU A 20 -8.84 -2.45 -12.96
C GLU A 20 -9.10 -3.77 -12.22
N HIS A 21 -8.50 -4.87 -12.68
CA HIS A 21 -8.62 -6.17 -12.02
C HIS A 21 -8.07 -6.13 -10.59
N SER A 22 -6.94 -5.44 -10.36
CA SER A 22 -6.35 -5.32 -9.02
C SER A 22 -7.23 -4.51 -8.08
N LEU A 23 -7.82 -3.41 -8.58
CA LEU A 23 -8.76 -2.58 -7.83
C LEU A 23 -10.04 -3.34 -7.48
N ASP A 24 -10.58 -4.13 -8.40
CA ASP A 24 -11.77 -4.94 -8.16
C ASP A 24 -11.52 -6.07 -7.16
N ALA A 25 -10.32 -6.66 -7.19
CA ALA A 25 -9.92 -7.64 -6.19
C ALA A 25 -9.81 -7.01 -4.78
N ILE A 26 -9.27 -5.79 -4.66
CA ILE A 26 -9.22 -5.06 -3.38
C ILE A 26 -10.63 -4.74 -2.88
N ARG A 27 -11.52 -4.25 -3.76
CA ARG A 27 -12.92 -3.97 -3.43
C ARG A 27 -13.66 -5.23 -2.98
N THR A 28 -13.38 -6.36 -3.63
CA THR A 28 -13.97 -7.66 -3.28
C THR A 28 -13.49 -8.09 -1.91
N LEU A 29 -12.18 -8.05 -1.66
CA LEU A 29 -11.56 -8.36 -0.36
C LEU A 29 -12.13 -7.51 0.78
N PHE A 30 -12.41 -6.22 0.51
CA PHE A 30 -13.07 -5.36 1.50
C PHE A 30 -14.54 -5.68 1.77
N LYS A 31 -15.22 -6.32 0.82
CA LYS A 31 -16.63 -6.74 0.96
C LYS A 31 -16.75 -8.14 1.57
N THR A 32 -15.81 -9.04 1.29
CA THR A 32 -15.92 -10.47 1.63
C THR A 32 -15.12 -10.86 2.87
N ASP A 33 -13.96 -10.23 3.10
CA ASP A 33 -12.98 -10.73 4.06
C ASP A 33 -12.65 -9.75 5.19
N ILE A 34 -12.40 -8.46 4.89
CA ILE A 34 -11.98 -7.46 5.90
C ILE A 34 -12.54 -6.07 5.59
N PRO A 35 -13.36 -5.45 6.45
CA PRO A 35 -13.79 -4.07 6.22
C PRO A 35 -12.59 -3.12 6.16
N ALA A 36 -12.61 -2.16 5.23
CA ALA A 36 -11.57 -1.15 5.12
C ALA A 36 -11.34 -0.39 6.45
N SER A 37 -12.39 -0.19 7.25
CA SER A 37 -12.33 0.44 8.58
C SER A 37 -11.56 -0.37 9.63
N GLN A 38 -11.35 -1.66 9.41
CA GLN A 38 -10.56 -2.55 10.29
C GLN A 38 -9.18 -2.86 9.70
N THR A 39 -8.85 -2.29 8.54
CA THR A 39 -7.54 -2.45 7.90
C THR A 39 -6.57 -1.41 8.47
N ALA A 40 -5.67 -1.86 9.34
CA ALA A 40 -4.64 -0.98 9.91
C ALA A 40 -3.63 -0.50 8.87
N ALA A 41 -3.37 -1.35 7.87
CA ALA A 41 -2.30 -1.14 6.90
C ALA A 41 -2.54 -1.88 5.58
N MET A 42 -2.19 -1.23 4.46
CA MET A 42 -1.94 -1.88 3.19
C MET A 42 -0.46 -1.66 2.83
N VAL A 43 0.31 -2.70 2.55
CA VAL A 43 1.73 -2.60 2.17
C VAL A 43 1.84 -2.88 0.68
N ILE A 44 2.49 -2.01 -0.11
CA ILE A 44 2.95 -2.35 -1.47
C ILE A 44 4.42 -2.56 -1.32
N GLU A 45 4.85 -3.77 -1.59
CA GLU A 45 6.25 -4.00 -1.71
C GLU A 45 6.73 -3.39 -3.01
N PRO A 46 7.79 -2.61 -2.93
CA PRO A 46 8.20 -1.82 -4.05
C PRO A 46 8.89 -2.76 -5.09
N VAL A 47 9.48 -3.85 -4.60
CA VAL A 47 10.04 -4.96 -5.37
C VAL A 47 9.24 -6.22 -5.05
N GLN A 48 8.76 -6.92 -6.07
CA GLN A 48 8.23 -8.28 -5.93
C GLN A 48 9.28 -9.31 -6.37
N GLY A 49 9.48 -10.37 -5.57
CA GLY A 49 10.38 -11.51 -5.85
C GLY A 49 11.68 -11.50 -5.02
N GLU A 50 12.36 -12.65 -4.94
CA GLU A 50 13.68 -12.79 -4.28
C GLU A 50 14.76 -12.01 -5.06
N GLY A 51 14.80 -10.67 -4.93
CA GLY A 51 15.99 -9.88 -5.30
C GLY A 51 15.87 -8.69 -6.26
N GLY A 52 14.77 -7.93 -6.35
CA GLY A 52 14.89 -6.54 -6.85
C GLY A 52 14.27 -6.18 -8.21
N PHE A 53 13.62 -7.09 -8.93
CA PHE A 53 13.39 -6.92 -10.37
C PHE A 53 12.22 -6.00 -10.81
N TYR A 54 11.40 -5.46 -9.91
CA TYR A 54 10.27 -4.58 -10.25
C TYR A 54 10.30 -3.27 -9.45
N ALA A 55 9.81 -2.16 -10.03
CA ALA A 55 9.96 -0.79 -9.54
C ALA A 55 8.95 -0.37 -8.45
N ASN A 56 9.44 0.55 -7.61
CA ASN A 56 9.15 0.71 -6.19
C ASN A 56 7.98 1.65 -5.81
N THR A 57 7.18 1.34 -4.76
CA THR A 57 6.11 2.19 -4.19
C THR A 57 6.27 2.43 -2.67
N ILE A 58 6.05 3.67 -2.21
CA ILE A 58 6.01 4.05 -0.79
C ILE A 58 4.56 3.99 -0.29
N ARG A 59 4.29 3.27 0.81
CA ARG A 59 2.98 3.30 1.48
C ARG A 59 3.10 3.72 2.94
N ILE A 60 2.35 4.77 3.29
CA ILE A 60 2.26 5.34 4.64
C ILE A 60 0.81 5.17 5.09
N LEU A 61 0.61 4.75 6.34
CA LEU A 61 -0.72 4.58 6.91
C LEU A 61 -0.83 5.37 8.19
N VAL A 62 -1.69 6.37 8.13
CA VAL A 62 -2.13 7.15 9.27
C VAL A 62 -3.54 6.71 9.67
N PRO A 63 -3.85 6.65 10.98
CA PRO A 63 -5.19 6.37 11.43
C PRO A 63 -6.16 7.43 10.88
N LEU A 64 -7.40 7.04 10.58
CA LEU A 64 -8.44 7.99 10.13
C LEU A 64 -8.75 9.08 11.17
N THR A 65 -8.35 8.85 12.41
CA THR A 65 -8.43 9.80 13.53
C THR A 65 -7.13 10.60 13.70
N VAL A 66 -6.24 10.63 12.70
CA VAL A 66 -5.01 11.43 12.79
C VAL A 66 -5.35 12.91 12.76
N GLU A 67 -4.74 13.66 13.67
CA GLU A 67 -4.84 15.12 13.67
C GLU A 67 -4.05 15.72 12.51
N GLN A 68 -4.59 16.79 11.92
CA GLN A 68 -4.08 17.33 10.65
C GLN A 68 -2.66 17.92 10.76
N GLU A 69 -2.30 18.49 11.91
CA GLU A 69 -0.95 19.01 12.17
C GLU A 69 0.12 17.91 12.18
N VAL A 70 -0.23 16.74 12.74
CA VAL A 70 0.66 15.57 12.82
C VAL A 70 0.88 14.95 11.44
N LEU A 71 -0.15 14.95 10.59
CA LEU A 71 -0.04 14.50 9.20
C LEU A 71 0.93 15.40 8.41
N ASN A 72 0.81 16.72 8.55
CA ASN A 72 1.65 17.67 7.83
C ASN A 72 3.12 17.59 8.25
N GLU A 73 3.41 17.50 9.55
CA GLU A 73 4.77 17.30 10.06
C GLU A 73 5.41 16.01 9.47
N GLY A 74 4.64 14.93 9.41
CA GLY A 74 5.10 13.67 8.82
C GLY A 74 5.42 13.78 7.32
N LEU A 75 4.65 14.56 6.57
CA LEU A 75 4.91 14.81 5.15
C LEU A 75 6.16 15.66 4.93
N ASP A 76 6.38 16.72 5.73
CA ASP A 76 7.56 17.60 5.65
C ASP A 76 8.86 16.82 5.89
N ILE A 77 8.84 15.87 6.85
CA ILE A 77 9.99 15.01 7.14
C ILE A 77 10.32 14.09 5.95
N ILE A 78 9.30 13.53 5.29
CA ILE A 78 9.47 12.65 4.14
C ILE A 78 10.04 13.44 2.95
N GLU A 79 9.56 14.66 2.74
CA GLU A 79 10.08 15.56 1.70
C GLU A 79 11.58 15.86 1.93
N GLN A 80 11.97 16.24 3.16
CA GLN A 80 13.38 16.48 3.49
C GLN A 80 14.26 15.23 3.31
N ALA A 81 13.74 14.05 3.66
CA ALA A 81 14.45 12.78 3.50
C ALA A 81 14.70 12.44 2.03
N LEU A 82 13.72 12.68 1.14
CA LEU A 82 13.86 12.45 -0.29
C LEU A 82 14.89 13.41 -0.94
N HIS A 83 14.95 14.66 -0.49
CA HIS A 83 15.92 15.65 -0.98
C HIS A 83 17.37 15.38 -0.58
N THR A 84 17.60 14.58 0.46
CA THR A 84 18.96 14.27 0.94
C THR A 84 19.62 13.12 0.15
N ILE A 85 18.84 12.35 -0.61
CA ILE A 85 19.28 11.13 -1.30
C ILE A 85 19.39 11.35 -2.83
N ALA A 86 18.99 12.52 -3.34
CA ALA A 86 19.18 12.99 -4.71
C ALA A 86 20.45 13.84 -4.85
#